data_AF-A0A921N9P7-F1
#
_entry.id   AF-A0A921N9P7-F1
#
_cell.length_a   1.000
_cell.length_b   1.000
_cell.length_c   1.000
_cell.angle_alpha   90.00
_cell.angle_beta   90.00
_cell.angle_gamma   90.00
#
_symmetry.space_group_name_H-M   'P 1'
#
loop_
_entity.id
_entity.type
_entity.pdbx_description
1 polymer ?
#
loop_
_entity_poly.entity_id
_entity_poly.type
_entity_poly.pdbx_seq_one_letter_code
_entity_poly.pdbx_strand_id
1 'polypeptide(L)'
;MWYLTYDAYLRQQYANALQLPEDWDALYTYYRKDGVNPDRIHSEELQAVKKDLLQVLPKRFVPYVEDGSLNRPTLVKEVREDFIAWQMEENARFEALLGSSMMDFEQHKAKFEPKLAEVIEGGLHDAIVTAIVDNHIFINTEGGFTAKACVILHIDDCLQQQGNLQRNDVILYEEIHLVEDEIHLRLITHNGEVTFIAKNIEADFYYRPMPYHELIANEVLPDVTAHHFIKELDPNLNYFVITDQYVLPITSFVIQGAELAQFEEGTILQKDNAIYLQINNELTKIAQSEIEWLSQLFTTTYVDPYAIFSEPVPNEQLPAALRSNDLTLIVRAWNTLYENPTGHEMLINEALIELAENVNNENNVMLDVYVAHFDALGIITNDTKMALAKYF
;
A
#
# COMPACT_ATOMS: atom_id res chain seq x y z
N MET A 1 -19.05 -10.55 19.81
CA MET A 1 -18.45 -11.81 19.31
C MET A 1 -17.72 -11.40 18.06
N TRP A 2 -16.42 -11.65 17.98
CA TRP A 2 -15.58 -11.19 16.88
C TRP A 2 -15.91 -11.95 15.59
N TYR A 3 -16.05 -11.22 14.48
CA TYR A 3 -16.20 -11.81 13.15
C TYR A 3 -14.83 -12.26 12.62
N LEU A 4 -13.80 -11.43 12.81
CA LEU A 4 -12.44 -11.70 12.37
C LEU A 4 -11.64 -12.38 13.49
N THR A 5 -11.04 -13.50 13.12
CA THR A 5 -10.17 -14.29 14.00
C THR A 5 -8.91 -14.70 13.23
N TYR A 6 -7.81 -14.88 13.94
CA TYR A 6 -6.55 -15.37 13.39
C TYR A 6 -6.74 -16.76 12.79
N ASP A 7 -7.57 -17.62 13.39
CA ASP A 7 -7.94 -18.91 12.79
C ASP A 7 -8.68 -18.75 11.46
N ALA A 8 -9.60 -17.78 11.35
CA ALA A 8 -10.28 -17.51 10.09
C ALA A 8 -9.31 -16.99 9.02
N TYR A 9 -8.39 -16.09 9.40
CA TYR A 9 -7.32 -15.61 8.54
C TYR A 9 -6.41 -16.75 8.07
N LEU A 10 -5.86 -17.57 8.96
CA LEU A 10 -4.98 -18.69 8.61
C LEU A 10 -5.68 -19.67 7.66
N ARG A 11 -6.98 -19.92 7.88
CA ARG A 11 -7.77 -20.75 6.96
C ARG A 11 -7.87 -20.15 5.56
N GLN A 12 -8.13 -18.85 5.45
CA GLN A 12 -8.18 -18.18 4.14
C GLN A 12 -6.78 -18.15 3.49
N GLN A 13 -5.75 -17.74 4.22
CA GLN A 13 -4.38 -17.64 3.72
C GLN A 13 -3.88 -19.00 3.21
N TYR A 14 -4.02 -20.04 4.02
CA TYR A 14 -3.50 -21.37 3.69
C TYR A 14 -4.40 -22.13 2.72
N ALA A 15 -5.69 -21.82 2.63
CA ALA A 15 -6.52 -22.31 1.53
C ALA A 15 -5.99 -21.83 0.18
N ASN A 16 -5.48 -20.60 0.09
CA ASN A 16 -4.93 -20.05 -1.16
C ASN A 16 -3.42 -20.25 -1.35
N ALA A 17 -2.74 -20.90 -0.40
CA ALA A 17 -1.29 -21.10 -0.48
C ALA A 17 -0.84 -21.96 -1.67
N LEU A 18 -1.76 -22.72 -2.29
CA LEU A 18 -1.50 -23.53 -3.46
C LEU A 18 -2.55 -23.30 -4.54
N GLN A 19 -2.19 -22.61 -5.61
CA GLN A 19 -3.07 -22.40 -6.75
C GLN A 19 -2.91 -23.52 -7.78
N LEU A 20 -4.04 -24.05 -8.27
CA LEU A 20 -4.04 -25.05 -9.33
C LEU A 20 -4.31 -24.37 -10.68
N PRO A 21 -3.47 -24.59 -11.71
CA PRO A 21 -3.68 -24.03 -13.03
C PRO A 21 -4.93 -24.63 -13.70
N GLU A 22 -5.61 -23.79 -14.48
CA GLU A 22 -6.74 -24.20 -15.31
C GLU A 22 -6.30 -25.10 -16.46
N ASP A 23 -5.18 -24.77 -17.11
CA ASP A 23 -4.60 -25.52 -18.23
C ASP A 23 -3.16 -25.99 -17.93
N TRP A 24 -3.06 -27.25 -17.51
CA TRP A 24 -1.78 -27.90 -17.23
C TRP A 24 -0.91 -28.11 -18.47
N ASP A 25 -1.52 -28.34 -19.63
CA ASP A 25 -0.78 -28.63 -20.87
C ASP A 25 -0.10 -27.37 -21.40
N ALA A 26 -0.80 -26.23 -21.36
CA ALA A 26 -0.24 -24.92 -21.69
C ALA A 26 0.92 -24.57 -20.73
N LEU A 27 0.71 -24.72 -19.42
CA LEU A 27 1.73 -24.41 -18.41
C LEU A 27 2.98 -25.29 -18.56
N TYR A 28 2.81 -26.61 -18.77
CA TYR A 28 3.95 -27.52 -18.93
C TYR A 28 4.70 -27.27 -20.24
N THR A 29 3.99 -26.89 -21.31
CA THR A 29 4.60 -26.52 -22.59
C THR A 29 5.45 -25.26 -22.43
N TYR A 30 4.94 -24.25 -21.73
CA TYR A 30 5.67 -23.02 -21.41
C TYR A 30 6.98 -23.32 -20.66
N TYR A 31 6.93 -24.04 -19.54
CA TYR A 31 8.14 -24.35 -18.77
C TYR A 31 9.15 -25.16 -19.57
N ARG A 32 8.69 -26.17 -20.32
CA ARG A 32 9.59 -27.01 -21.14
C ARG A 32 10.26 -26.22 -22.27
N LYS A 33 9.58 -25.24 -22.86
CA LYS A 33 10.14 -24.35 -23.89
C LYS A 33 11.36 -23.59 -23.35
N ASP A 34 11.33 -23.22 -22.08
CA ASP A 34 12.40 -22.48 -21.42
C ASP A 34 13.43 -23.41 -20.73
N GLY A 35 13.37 -24.72 -21.00
CA GLY A 35 14.27 -25.72 -20.42
C GLY A 35 14.04 -25.98 -18.93
N VAL A 36 12.91 -25.51 -18.40
CA VAL A 36 12.53 -25.64 -16.99
C VAL A 36 11.76 -26.94 -16.77
N ASN A 37 12.07 -27.66 -15.68
CA ASN A 37 11.35 -28.86 -15.31
C ASN A 37 10.12 -28.49 -14.43
N PRO A 38 8.88 -28.53 -14.96
CA PRO A 38 7.69 -28.18 -14.20
C PRO A 38 7.48 -29.11 -13.00
N ASP A 39 7.92 -30.37 -13.09
CA ASP A 39 7.73 -31.29 -11.98
C ASP A 39 8.56 -30.90 -10.75
N ARG A 40 9.72 -30.28 -10.98
CA ARG A 40 10.57 -29.78 -9.90
C ARG A 40 9.93 -28.55 -9.24
N ILE A 41 9.40 -27.63 -10.03
CA ILE A 41 8.71 -26.43 -9.54
C ILE A 41 7.56 -26.82 -8.63
N HIS A 42 6.64 -27.66 -9.11
CA HIS A 42 5.48 -28.05 -8.32
C HIS A 42 5.84 -28.87 -7.07
N SER A 43 6.94 -29.64 -7.11
CA SER A 43 7.46 -30.28 -5.89
C SER A 43 7.87 -29.23 -4.87
N GLU A 44 8.66 -28.24 -5.30
CA GLU A 44 9.17 -27.17 -4.43
C GLU A 44 8.02 -26.32 -3.86
N GLU A 45 7.03 -25.94 -4.69
CA GLU A 45 5.82 -25.22 -4.26
C GLU A 45 5.03 -25.98 -3.18
N LEU A 46 4.69 -27.24 -3.44
CA LEU A 46 3.91 -28.03 -2.49
C LEU A 46 4.68 -28.28 -1.20
N GLN A 47 6.00 -28.53 -1.27
CA GLN A 47 6.82 -28.69 -0.07
C GLN A 47 6.91 -27.39 0.74
N ALA A 48 7.00 -26.23 0.08
CA ALA A 48 7.06 -24.94 0.76
C ALA A 48 5.80 -24.67 1.60
N VAL A 49 4.63 -25.05 1.10
CA VAL A 49 3.34 -24.76 1.78
C VAL A 49 2.77 -25.94 2.55
N LYS A 50 3.38 -27.14 2.45
CA LYS A 50 2.85 -28.39 3.02
C LYS A 50 2.47 -28.28 4.48
N LYS A 51 3.38 -27.75 5.31
CA LYS A 51 3.17 -27.64 6.76
C LYS A 51 1.94 -26.80 7.07
N ASP A 52 1.79 -25.68 6.38
CA ASP A 52 0.77 -24.68 6.64
C ASP A 52 -0.59 -25.11 6.08
N LEU A 53 -0.59 -25.66 4.86
CA LEU A 53 -1.78 -26.24 4.25
C LEU A 53 -2.38 -27.33 5.16
N LEU A 54 -1.57 -28.25 5.70
CA LEU A 54 -2.05 -29.32 6.58
C LEU A 54 -2.69 -28.83 7.89
N GLN A 55 -2.51 -27.57 8.29
CA GLN A 55 -3.17 -27.01 9.48
C GLN A 55 -4.67 -26.78 9.26
N VAL A 56 -5.06 -26.48 8.02
CA VAL A 56 -6.44 -26.05 7.68
C VAL A 56 -7.13 -27.00 6.70
N LEU A 57 -6.36 -27.84 6.03
CA LEU A 57 -6.81 -28.70 4.95
C LEU A 57 -7.82 -29.76 5.44
N PRO A 58 -8.95 -29.94 4.75
CA PRO A 58 -9.84 -31.07 4.98
C PRO A 58 -9.11 -32.41 4.86
N LYS A 59 -9.40 -33.34 5.78
CA LYS A 59 -8.76 -34.66 5.86
C LYS A 59 -8.77 -35.46 4.54
N ARG A 60 -9.77 -35.23 3.68
CA ARG A 60 -9.90 -35.88 2.37
C ARG A 60 -8.77 -35.55 1.39
N PHE A 61 -8.08 -34.42 1.56
CA PHE A 61 -6.98 -34.00 0.70
C PHE A 61 -5.59 -34.38 1.23
N VAL A 62 -5.47 -34.77 2.50
CA VAL A 62 -4.19 -35.09 3.15
C VAL A 62 -3.37 -36.14 2.38
N PRO A 63 -3.95 -37.25 1.86
CA PRO A 63 -3.17 -38.23 1.10
C PRO A 63 -2.44 -37.63 -0.11
N TYR A 64 -3.08 -36.70 -0.82
CA TYR A 64 -2.53 -36.06 -2.03
C TYR A 64 -1.45 -35.02 -1.71
N VAL A 65 -1.46 -34.46 -0.49
CA VAL A 65 -0.37 -33.60 0.02
C VAL A 65 0.81 -34.45 0.49
N GLU A 66 0.53 -35.61 1.09
CA GLU A 66 1.55 -36.52 1.58
C GLU A 66 2.34 -37.19 0.46
N ASP A 67 1.65 -37.64 -0.60
CA ASP A 67 2.26 -38.30 -1.77
C ASP A 67 2.77 -37.33 -2.85
N GLY A 68 2.46 -36.03 -2.72
CA GLY A 68 2.93 -34.98 -3.63
C GLY A 68 2.12 -34.79 -4.90
N SER A 69 0.93 -35.41 -5.00
CA SER A 69 0.10 -35.37 -6.20
C SER A 69 -0.87 -34.19 -6.27
N LEU A 70 -1.09 -33.42 -5.19
CA LEU A 70 -2.15 -32.40 -5.12
C LEU A 70 -2.03 -31.31 -6.21
N ASN A 71 -0.82 -30.85 -6.52
CA ASN A 71 -0.56 -29.87 -7.59
C ASN A 71 0.05 -30.52 -8.83
N ARG A 72 -0.56 -31.61 -9.31
CA ARG A 72 -0.11 -32.32 -10.51
C ARG A 72 -1.19 -32.48 -11.56
N PRO A 73 -0.81 -32.56 -12.85
CA PRO A 73 -1.74 -32.95 -13.91
C PRO A 73 -2.31 -34.35 -13.70
N THR A 74 -1.58 -35.22 -12.99
CA THR A 74 -2.00 -36.58 -12.64
C THR A 74 -3.08 -36.63 -11.55
N LEU A 75 -3.37 -35.53 -10.86
CA LEU A 75 -4.47 -35.47 -9.91
C LEU A 75 -5.79 -35.74 -10.63
N VAL A 76 -6.56 -36.70 -10.07
CA VAL A 76 -7.88 -37.06 -10.58
C VAL A 76 -8.79 -35.84 -10.63
N LYS A 77 -9.51 -35.67 -11.74
CA LYS A 77 -10.30 -34.46 -12.04
C LYS A 77 -11.28 -34.13 -10.92
N GLU A 78 -12.00 -35.13 -10.41
CA GLU A 78 -12.99 -34.95 -9.35
C GLU A 78 -12.36 -34.43 -8.04
N VAL A 79 -11.15 -34.87 -7.72
CA VAL A 79 -10.40 -34.40 -6.54
C VAL A 79 -9.92 -32.97 -6.74
N ARG A 80 -9.49 -32.63 -7.97
CA ARG A 80 -9.08 -31.27 -8.34
C ARG A 80 -10.23 -30.29 -8.20
N GLU A 81 -11.39 -30.62 -8.78
CA GLU A 81 -12.58 -29.78 -8.72
C GLU A 81 -13.09 -29.62 -7.28
N ASP A 82 -13.03 -30.68 -6.46
CA ASP A 82 -13.35 -30.61 -5.03
C ASP A 82 -12.37 -29.71 -4.26
N PHE A 83 -11.06 -29.78 -4.54
CA PHE A 83 -10.07 -28.91 -3.91
C PHE A 83 -10.32 -27.43 -4.27
N ILE A 84 -10.54 -27.13 -5.56
CA ILE A 84 -10.84 -25.77 -6.03
C ILE A 84 -12.15 -25.26 -5.39
N ALA A 85 -13.19 -26.09 -5.35
CA ALA A 85 -14.45 -25.73 -4.70
C ALA A 85 -14.26 -25.41 -3.22
N TRP A 86 -13.47 -26.20 -2.50
CA TRP A 86 -13.12 -25.91 -1.11
C TRP A 86 -12.37 -24.57 -0.96
N GLN A 87 -11.41 -24.25 -1.83
CA GLN A 87 -10.73 -22.95 -1.81
C GLN A 87 -11.72 -21.78 -2.01
N MET A 88 -12.62 -21.92 -2.98
CA MET A 88 -13.68 -20.92 -3.24
C MET A 88 -14.62 -20.76 -2.03
N GLU A 89 -14.98 -21.86 -1.36
CA GLU A 89 -15.80 -21.83 -0.15
C GLU A 89 -15.09 -21.12 1.02
N GLU A 90 -13.79 -21.37 1.23
CA GLU A 90 -13.02 -20.68 2.28
C GLU A 90 -12.91 -19.17 2.00
N ASN A 91 -12.71 -18.79 0.74
CA ASN A 91 -12.71 -17.38 0.33
C ASN A 91 -14.06 -16.72 0.56
N ALA A 92 -15.15 -17.32 0.06
CA ALA A 92 -16.49 -16.79 0.27
C ALA A 92 -16.87 -16.70 1.76
N ARG A 93 -16.40 -17.65 2.59
CA ARG A 93 -16.58 -17.62 4.03
C ARG A 93 -15.86 -16.44 4.67
N PHE A 94 -14.60 -16.19 4.30
CA PHE A 94 -13.84 -15.08 4.86
C PHE A 94 -14.38 -13.72 4.41
N GLU A 95 -14.76 -13.57 3.14
CA GLU A 95 -15.43 -12.37 2.62
C GLU A 95 -16.73 -12.05 3.38
N ALA A 96 -17.52 -13.08 3.72
CA ALA A 96 -18.73 -12.90 4.53
C ALA A 96 -18.41 -12.40 5.96
N LEU A 97 -17.29 -12.81 6.54
CA LEU A 97 -16.82 -12.32 7.84
C LEU A 97 -16.37 -10.86 7.76
N LEU A 98 -15.59 -10.49 6.73
CA LEU A 98 -15.21 -9.10 6.45
C LEU A 98 -16.44 -8.21 6.29
N GLY A 99 -17.42 -8.65 5.49
CA GLY A 99 -18.68 -7.93 5.31
C GLY A 99 -19.47 -7.76 6.61
N SER A 100 -19.48 -8.77 7.48
CA SER A 100 -20.15 -8.69 8.78
C SER A 100 -19.45 -7.72 9.74
N SER A 101 -18.11 -7.75 9.77
CA SER A 101 -17.28 -6.79 10.53
C SER A 101 -17.55 -5.35 10.09
N MET A 102 -17.50 -5.09 8.78
CA MET A 102 -17.74 -3.76 8.22
C MET A 102 -19.16 -3.26 8.50
N MET A 103 -20.17 -4.14 8.40
CA MET A 103 -21.55 -3.79 8.72
C MET A 103 -21.73 -3.39 10.19
N ASP A 104 -21.01 -4.03 11.12
CA ASP A 104 -21.05 -3.69 12.54
C ASP A 104 -20.35 -2.35 12.83
N PHE A 105 -19.19 -2.13 12.21
CA PHE A 105 -18.50 -0.84 12.26
C PHE A 105 -19.40 0.30 11.78
N GLU A 106 -20.01 0.17 10.59
CA GLU A 106 -20.86 1.21 10.00
C GLU A 106 -22.09 1.56 10.86
N GLN A 107 -22.64 0.59 11.61
CA GLN A 107 -23.74 0.86 12.56
C GLN A 107 -23.32 1.75 13.73
N HIS A 108 -22.05 1.71 14.11
CA HIS A 108 -21.52 2.39 15.30
C HIS A 108 -20.56 3.54 14.97
N LYS A 109 -20.15 3.69 13.71
CA LYS A 109 -19.18 4.67 13.21
C LYS A 109 -19.32 6.07 13.79
N ALA A 110 -20.55 6.60 13.81
CA ALA A 110 -20.84 7.94 14.31
C ALA A 110 -20.63 8.14 15.82
N LYS A 111 -20.40 7.06 16.58
CA LYS A 111 -20.13 7.10 18.02
C LYS A 111 -18.64 7.05 18.35
N PHE A 112 -17.80 6.66 17.40
CA PHE A 112 -16.35 6.69 17.59
C PHE A 112 -15.82 8.12 17.40
N GLU A 113 -14.62 8.36 17.92
CA GLU A 113 -13.88 9.58 17.60
C GLU A 113 -13.68 9.67 16.07
N PRO A 114 -13.91 10.84 15.43
CA PRO A 114 -13.90 10.96 13.98
C PRO A 114 -12.62 10.47 13.28
N LYS A 115 -11.44 10.75 13.82
CA LYS A 115 -10.18 10.29 13.23
C LYS A 115 -9.99 8.79 13.39
N LEU A 116 -10.39 8.22 14.52
CA LEU A 116 -10.40 6.76 14.70
C LEU A 116 -11.30 6.10 13.66
N ALA A 117 -12.51 6.62 13.45
CA ALA A 117 -13.41 6.10 12.42
C ALA A 117 -12.77 6.18 11.01
N GLU A 118 -12.06 7.26 10.71
CA GLU A 118 -11.36 7.43 9.42
C GLU A 118 -10.16 6.48 9.26
N VAL A 119 -9.48 6.13 10.35
CA VAL A 119 -8.42 5.11 10.35
C VAL A 119 -9.01 3.74 10.07
N ILE A 120 -10.08 3.35 10.77
CA ILE A 120 -10.72 2.04 10.57
C ILE A 120 -11.33 1.92 9.16
N GLU A 121 -11.93 2.98 8.62
CA GLU A 121 -12.45 2.99 7.26
C GLU A 121 -11.35 2.87 6.20
N GLY A 122 -10.17 3.47 6.45
CA GLY A 122 -9.00 3.35 5.58
C GLY A 122 -8.26 2.02 5.69
N GLY A 123 -8.49 1.28 6.78
CA GLY A 123 -7.84 0.03 7.12
C GLY A 123 -6.39 0.15 7.58
N LEU A 124 -5.93 -0.87 8.31
CA LEU A 124 -4.53 -1.00 8.77
C LEU A 124 -3.84 -2.24 8.18
N HIS A 125 -4.36 -2.77 7.06
CA HIS A 125 -3.80 -3.93 6.37
C HIS A 125 -2.35 -3.66 5.92
N ASP A 126 -1.46 -4.61 6.23
CA ASP A 126 0.00 -4.57 6.06
C ASP A 126 0.72 -3.45 6.82
N ALA A 127 0.03 -2.73 7.70
CA ALA A 127 0.65 -1.68 8.50
C ALA A 127 1.57 -2.29 9.57
N ILE A 128 2.65 -1.59 9.92
CA ILE A 128 3.69 -2.09 10.81
C ILE A 128 3.69 -1.28 12.11
N VAL A 129 3.60 -1.96 13.25
CA VAL A 129 3.78 -1.32 14.56
C VAL A 129 5.25 -0.90 14.72
N THR A 130 5.53 0.40 14.74
CA THR A 130 6.91 0.92 14.86
C THR A 130 7.33 1.13 16.31
N ALA A 131 6.39 1.51 17.17
CA ALA A 131 6.63 1.70 18.59
C ALA A 131 5.36 1.53 19.42
N ILE A 132 5.55 1.18 20.70
CA ILE A 132 4.51 1.21 21.71
C ILE A 132 5.11 1.96 22.90
N VAL A 133 4.57 3.14 23.20
CA VAL A 133 5.05 4.00 24.28
C VAL A 133 3.87 4.39 25.16
N ASP A 134 3.92 3.97 26.41
CA ASP A 134 2.83 4.09 27.37
C ASP A 134 1.52 3.50 26.79
N ASN A 135 0.56 4.35 26.46
CA ASN A 135 -0.74 3.98 25.87
C ASN A 135 -0.87 4.36 24.38
N HIS A 136 0.24 4.74 23.75
CA HIS A 136 0.31 5.10 22.33
C HIS A 136 0.90 3.97 21.50
N ILE A 137 0.24 3.64 20.40
CA ILE A 137 0.74 2.67 19.41
C ILE A 137 1.03 3.44 18.12
N PHE A 138 2.30 3.50 17.76
CA PHE A 138 2.77 4.10 16.52
C PHE A 138 2.76 3.05 15.42
N ILE A 139 2.10 3.38 14.32
CA ILE A 139 1.87 2.48 13.20
C ILE A 139 2.35 3.19 11.93
N ASN A 140 3.26 2.55 11.21
CA ASN A 140 3.63 2.93 9.86
C ASN A 140 2.66 2.26 8.88
N THR A 141 1.96 3.06 8.08
CA THR A 141 1.00 2.61 7.08
C THR A 141 1.53 2.76 5.65
N GLU A 142 2.79 3.17 5.48
CA GLU A 142 3.45 3.21 4.17
C GLU A 142 3.49 1.81 3.54
N GLY A 143 3.11 1.72 2.27
CA GLY A 143 2.97 0.46 1.54
C GLY A 143 1.61 -0.23 1.71
N GLY A 144 0.74 0.29 2.59
CA GLY A 144 -0.65 -0.15 2.72
C GLY A 144 -1.59 0.51 1.69
N PHE A 145 -2.89 0.31 1.89
CA PHE A 145 -3.95 0.79 0.98
C PHE A 145 -4.45 2.22 1.27
N THR A 146 -3.88 2.89 2.27
CA THR A 146 -4.26 4.24 2.70
C THR A 146 -3.21 5.26 2.32
N ALA A 147 -3.65 6.49 2.03
CA ALA A 147 -2.75 7.62 1.80
C ALA A 147 -2.04 8.09 3.08
N LYS A 148 -2.57 7.71 4.25
CA LYS A 148 -1.96 7.98 5.56
C LYS A 148 -0.59 7.29 5.61
N ALA A 149 0.42 7.97 6.13
CA ALA A 149 1.78 7.45 6.26
C ALA A 149 2.12 7.01 7.69
N CYS A 150 1.52 7.67 8.68
CA CYS A 150 1.65 7.30 10.08
C CYS A 150 0.30 7.42 10.77
N VAL A 151 -0.03 6.43 11.59
CA VAL A 151 -1.17 6.42 12.49
C VAL A 151 -0.65 6.26 13.92
N ILE A 152 -1.22 7.02 14.85
CA ILE A 152 -0.98 6.88 16.28
C ILE A 152 -2.31 6.55 16.92
N LEU A 153 -2.43 5.37 17.52
CA LEU A 153 -3.61 5.02 18.32
C LEU A 153 -3.37 5.39 19.77
N HIS A 154 -4.31 6.12 20.36
CA HIS A 154 -4.30 6.55 21.75
C HIS A 154 -5.31 5.67 22.52
N ILE A 155 -4.80 4.72 23.30
CA ILE A 155 -5.63 3.80 24.09
C ILE A 155 -5.70 4.28 25.54
N ASP A 156 -6.30 5.46 25.73
CA ASP A 156 -6.56 6.02 27.05
C ASP A 156 -7.55 5.15 27.83
N ASP A 157 -7.38 5.09 29.16
CA ASP A 157 -8.27 4.33 30.05
C ASP A 157 -8.46 2.86 29.62
N CYS A 158 -7.37 2.21 29.20
CA CYS A 158 -7.37 0.78 28.86
C CYS A 158 -7.82 -0.06 30.07
N LEU A 159 -8.97 -0.71 29.93
CA LEU A 159 -9.57 -1.57 30.94
C LEU A 159 -8.95 -2.96 30.91
N GLN A 160 -8.67 -3.46 29.70
CA GLN A 160 -8.11 -4.78 29.49
C GLN A 160 -7.36 -4.87 28.16
N GLN A 161 -6.23 -5.57 28.18
CA GLN A 161 -5.54 -6.06 26.99
C GLN A 161 -5.50 -7.59 27.01
N GLN A 162 -5.78 -8.21 25.87
CA GLN A 162 -5.64 -9.65 25.63
C GLN A 162 -4.66 -9.85 24.47
N GLY A 163 -3.74 -10.80 24.60
CA GLY A 163 -2.64 -10.94 23.65
C GLY A 163 -1.53 -9.91 23.88
N ASN A 164 -0.49 -9.98 23.06
CA ASN A 164 0.70 -9.15 23.22
C ASN A 164 1.12 -8.55 21.88
N LEU A 165 0.92 -7.23 21.73
CA LEU A 165 1.40 -6.46 20.59
C LEU A 165 2.89 -6.14 20.77
N GLN A 166 3.67 -6.26 19.71
CA GLN A 166 5.10 -5.96 19.72
C GLN A 166 5.47 -5.01 18.59
N ARG A 167 6.61 -4.33 18.78
CA ARG A 167 7.28 -3.63 17.70
C ARG A 167 7.59 -4.61 16.55
N ASN A 168 7.40 -4.15 15.33
CA ASN A 168 7.49 -4.88 14.06
C ASN A 168 6.38 -5.91 13.82
N ASP A 169 5.33 -5.92 14.66
CA ASP A 169 4.13 -6.67 14.29
C ASP A 169 3.52 -6.05 13.03
N VAL A 170 3.28 -6.90 12.03
CA VAL A 170 2.52 -6.55 10.82
C VAL A 170 1.05 -6.80 11.12
N ILE A 171 0.24 -5.77 11.00
CA ILE A 171 -1.21 -5.81 11.14
C ILE A 171 -1.79 -6.33 9.83
N LEU A 172 -2.55 -7.41 9.93
CA LEU A 172 -3.23 -8.04 8.81
C LEU A 172 -4.66 -7.50 8.68
N TYR A 173 -5.36 -7.45 9.80
CA TYR A 173 -6.74 -6.98 9.86
C TYR A 173 -7.00 -6.31 11.19
N GLU A 174 -7.96 -5.41 11.18
CA GLU A 174 -8.52 -4.77 12.35
C GLU A 174 -10.03 -5.01 12.41
N GLU A 175 -10.56 -5.06 13.62
CA GLU A 175 -11.99 -5.13 13.87
C GLU A 175 -12.28 -4.29 15.10
N ILE A 176 -13.34 -3.47 15.03
CA ILE A 176 -13.75 -2.62 16.14
C ILE A 176 -15.23 -2.85 16.45
N HIS A 177 -15.55 -3.00 17.73
CA HIS A 177 -16.91 -3.10 18.23
C HIS A 177 -17.16 -2.04 19.30
N LEU A 178 -18.41 -1.58 19.37
CA LEU A 178 -18.91 -0.86 20.52
C LEU A 178 -19.81 -1.79 21.34
N VAL A 179 -19.40 -2.12 22.57
CA VAL A 179 -20.16 -2.96 23.49
C VAL A 179 -20.57 -2.10 24.68
N GLU A 180 -21.87 -1.81 24.78
CA GLU A 180 -22.39 -0.82 25.73
C GLU A 180 -21.70 0.55 25.54
N ASP A 181 -20.82 0.94 26.47
CA ASP A 181 -20.03 2.18 26.44
C ASP A 181 -18.51 1.89 26.40
N GLU A 182 -18.11 0.74 25.86
CA GLU A 182 -16.72 0.32 25.73
C GLU A 182 -16.35 0.07 24.28
N ILE A 183 -15.17 0.55 23.89
CA ILE A 183 -14.58 0.32 22.59
C ILE A 183 -13.69 -0.91 22.69
N HIS A 184 -13.99 -1.91 21.87
CA HIS A 184 -13.24 -3.14 21.76
C HIS A 184 -12.53 -3.10 20.41
N LEU A 185 -11.21 -2.92 20.40
CA LEU A 185 -10.39 -2.94 19.18
C LEU A 185 -9.56 -4.22 19.14
N ARG A 186 -9.70 -4.99 18.06
CA ARG A 186 -8.88 -6.17 17.78
C ARG A 186 -7.98 -5.90 16.61
N LEU A 187 -6.71 -6.24 16.78
CA LEU A 187 -5.72 -6.30 15.72
C LEU A 187 -5.32 -7.77 15.53
N ILE A 188 -5.47 -8.26 14.31
CA ILE A 188 -4.92 -9.54 13.87
C ILE A 188 -3.56 -9.22 13.26
N THR A 189 -2.50 -9.79 13.81
CA THR A 189 -1.12 -9.60 13.33
C THR A 189 -0.55 -10.92 12.84
N HIS A 190 0.61 -10.87 12.17
CA HIS A 190 1.37 -12.09 11.84
C HIS A 190 1.64 -12.99 13.06
N ASN A 191 1.72 -12.41 14.26
CA ASN A 191 2.07 -13.10 15.51
C ASN A 191 0.86 -13.52 16.36
N GLY A 192 -0.37 -13.21 15.93
CA GLY A 192 -1.61 -13.63 16.58
C GLY A 192 -2.63 -12.51 16.75
N GLU A 193 -3.55 -12.66 17.70
CA GLU A 193 -4.57 -11.64 17.99
C GLU A 193 -4.18 -10.81 19.20
N VAL A 194 -4.40 -9.50 19.10
CA VAL A 194 -4.37 -8.59 20.24
C VAL A 194 -5.72 -7.89 20.31
N THR A 195 -6.27 -7.76 21.52
CA THR A 195 -7.54 -7.06 21.76
C THR A 195 -7.36 -6.06 22.88
N PHE A 196 -7.73 -4.81 22.61
CA PHE A 196 -7.80 -3.72 23.57
C PHE A 196 -9.26 -3.43 23.89
N ILE A 197 -9.56 -3.29 25.18
CA ILE A 197 -10.87 -2.87 25.68
C ILE A 197 -10.64 -1.59 26.46
N ALA A 198 -11.23 -0.50 26.02
CA ALA A 198 -11.03 0.83 26.61
C ALA A 198 -12.33 1.64 26.63
N LYS A 199 -12.37 2.67 27.49
CA LYS A 199 -13.48 3.64 27.48
C LYS A 199 -13.38 4.62 26.32
N ASN A 200 -12.16 4.91 25.90
CA ASN A 200 -11.88 5.79 24.78
C ASN A 200 -10.73 5.23 23.97
N ILE A 201 -10.84 5.33 22.65
CA ILE A 201 -9.72 5.12 21.74
C ILE A 201 -9.80 6.29 20.77
N GLU A 202 -8.69 6.99 20.60
CA GLU A 202 -8.56 8.07 19.63
C GLU A 202 -7.48 7.71 18.63
N ALA A 203 -7.46 8.41 17.51
CA ALA A 203 -6.38 8.28 16.55
C ALA A 203 -5.89 9.64 16.09
N ASP A 204 -4.58 9.77 15.92
CA ASP A 204 -3.99 10.76 15.06
C ASP A 204 -3.42 10.08 13.82
N PHE A 205 -3.39 10.80 12.70
CA PHE A 205 -2.75 10.31 11.50
C PHE A 205 -2.12 11.45 10.71
N TYR A 206 -1.10 11.09 9.94
CA TYR A 206 -0.25 12.03 9.25
C TYR A 206 0.13 11.51 7.87
N TYR A 207 0.47 12.44 6.99
CA TYR A 207 0.84 12.21 5.60
C TYR A 207 2.30 12.56 5.39
N ARG A 208 2.89 11.98 4.34
CA ARG A 208 4.19 12.42 3.85
C ARG A 208 4.08 13.80 3.21
N PRO A 209 5.02 14.73 3.47
CA PRO A 209 5.13 15.94 2.68
C PRO A 209 5.38 15.60 1.21
N MET A 210 4.79 16.35 0.28
CA MET A 210 4.94 16.11 -1.16
C MET A 210 6.42 15.88 -1.61
N PRO A 211 7.42 16.67 -1.15
CA PRO A 211 8.81 16.44 -1.55
C PRO A 211 9.39 15.10 -1.11
N TYR A 212 8.79 14.41 -0.13
CA TYR A 212 9.24 13.08 0.31
C TYR A 212 9.15 12.05 -0.82
N HIS A 213 8.07 12.08 -1.60
CA HIS A 213 7.87 11.13 -2.69
C HIS A 213 8.87 11.35 -3.83
N GLU A 214 9.17 12.62 -4.15
CA GLU A 214 10.06 12.97 -5.26
C GLU A 214 11.54 12.81 -4.90
N LEU A 215 11.92 13.23 -3.69
CA LEU A 215 13.32 13.38 -3.30
C LEU A 215 13.87 12.18 -2.52
N ILE A 216 13.01 11.44 -1.81
CA ILE A 216 13.44 10.42 -0.83
C ILE A 216 12.92 9.03 -1.17
N ALA A 217 11.60 8.86 -1.32
CA ALA A 217 10.96 7.55 -1.38
C ALA A 217 11.39 6.71 -2.59
N ASN A 218 11.73 7.36 -3.71
CA ASN A 218 12.12 6.66 -4.93
C ASN A 218 13.60 6.19 -4.94
N GLU A 219 14.36 6.40 -3.85
CA GLU A 219 15.80 6.08 -3.75
C GLU A 219 16.68 6.73 -4.85
N VAL A 220 16.15 7.75 -5.57
CA VAL A 220 16.78 8.28 -6.79
C VAL A 220 17.96 9.21 -6.47
N LEU A 221 17.97 9.87 -5.31
CA LEU A 221 18.88 10.98 -5.05
C LEU A 221 19.60 10.85 -3.69
N PRO A 222 20.77 10.16 -3.64
CA PRO A 222 21.57 10.03 -2.43
C PRO A 222 22.15 11.35 -1.90
N ASP A 223 22.00 12.46 -2.64
CA ASP A 223 22.58 13.77 -2.33
C ASP A 223 21.53 14.82 -1.87
N VAL A 224 20.31 14.41 -1.53
CA VAL A 224 19.30 15.35 -1.01
C VAL A 224 19.70 15.80 0.38
N THR A 225 19.94 17.11 0.51
CA THR A 225 20.18 17.74 1.82
C THR A 225 18.86 18.17 2.47
N ALA A 226 18.82 18.15 3.81
CA ALA A 226 17.78 18.73 4.65
C ALA A 226 17.39 20.13 4.19
N HIS A 227 18.38 20.97 3.93
CA HIS A 227 18.18 22.34 3.47
C HIS A 227 17.51 22.44 2.09
N HIS A 228 17.77 21.50 1.18
CA HIS A 228 17.07 21.44 -0.10
C HIS A 228 15.63 20.99 0.10
N PHE A 229 15.42 19.89 0.84
CA PHE A 229 14.09 19.37 1.13
C PHE A 229 13.18 20.42 1.79
N ILE A 230 13.69 21.12 2.82
CA ILE A 230 12.96 22.17 3.53
C ILE A 230 12.51 23.30 2.60
N LYS A 231 13.30 23.64 1.57
CA LYS A 231 12.94 24.70 0.62
C LYS A 231 11.78 24.32 -0.29
N GLU A 232 11.58 23.02 -0.53
CA GLU A 232 10.49 22.49 -1.34
C GLU A 232 9.20 22.27 -0.52
N LEU A 233 9.25 22.41 0.81
CA LEU A 233 8.06 22.30 1.66
C LEU A 233 7.12 23.48 1.42
N ASP A 234 5.81 23.21 1.36
CA ASP A 234 4.78 24.25 1.33
C ASP A 234 4.73 24.97 2.69
N PRO A 235 5.06 26.29 2.75
CA PRO A 235 5.10 27.03 4.01
C PRO A 235 3.71 27.26 4.64
N ASN A 236 2.62 26.93 3.95
CA ASN A 236 1.26 27.08 4.48
C ASN A 236 0.76 25.85 5.24
N LEU A 237 1.54 24.75 5.25
CA LEU A 237 1.18 23.53 5.94
C LEU A 237 1.84 23.45 7.32
N ASN A 238 1.20 22.69 8.21
CA ASN A 238 1.78 22.34 9.50
C ASN A 238 2.64 21.08 9.35
N TYR A 239 3.82 21.10 9.95
CA TYR A 239 4.76 19.99 9.91
C TYR A 239 5.09 19.48 11.30
N PHE A 240 5.41 18.20 11.37
CA PHE A 240 5.70 17.49 12.61
C PHE A 240 6.96 16.64 12.42
N VAL A 241 7.80 16.59 13.46
CA VAL A 241 8.78 15.51 13.62
C VAL A 241 8.12 14.41 14.43
N ILE A 242 7.97 13.23 13.84
CA ILE A 242 7.41 12.05 14.50
C ILE A 242 8.49 10.98 14.61
N THR A 243 8.75 10.59 15.85
CA THR A 243 9.68 9.51 16.21
C THR A 243 8.94 8.52 17.11
N ASP A 244 9.60 7.41 17.46
CA ASP A 244 9.07 6.44 18.43
C ASP A 244 8.77 7.06 19.82
N GLN A 245 9.24 8.27 20.13
CA GLN A 245 9.11 8.89 21.45
C GLN A 245 8.42 10.26 21.44
N TYR A 246 8.39 10.93 20.30
CA TYR A 246 7.98 12.33 20.21
C TYR A 246 7.11 12.56 19.00
N VAL A 247 6.09 13.40 19.20
CA VAL A 247 5.29 14.04 18.16
C VAL A 247 5.46 15.54 18.36
N LEU A 248 6.36 16.15 17.58
CA LEU A 248 6.77 17.54 17.81
C LEU A 248 6.26 18.43 16.68
N PRO A 249 5.31 19.35 16.95
CA PRO A 249 4.89 20.35 15.97
C PRO A 249 6.04 21.33 15.70
N ILE A 250 6.41 21.47 14.43
CA ILE A 250 7.44 22.41 13.99
C ILE A 250 6.83 23.80 13.90
N THR A 251 7.42 24.77 14.60
CA THR A 251 7.00 26.17 14.56
C THR A 251 7.69 26.95 13.45
N SER A 252 8.92 26.58 13.10
CA SER A 252 9.63 27.13 11.95
C SER A 252 10.77 26.24 11.48
N PHE A 253 11.11 26.33 10.20
CA PHE A 253 12.31 25.71 9.64
C PHE A 253 13.44 26.73 9.49
N VAL A 254 14.67 26.25 9.60
CA VAL A 254 15.89 27.04 9.42
C VAL A 254 16.62 26.55 8.17
N ILE A 255 16.81 27.46 7.21
CA ILE A 255 17.37 27.14 5.89
C ILE A 255 18.88 27.39 5.77
N GLN A 256 19.55 27.75 6.86
CA GLN A 256 20.99 27.99 6.91
C GLN A 256 21.57 27.65 8.28
N GLY A 257 22.71 26.94 8.28
CA GLY A 257 23.47 26.65 9.49
C GLY A 257 23.30 25.21 9.96
N ALA A 258 23.56 24.97 11.23
CA ALA A 258 23.41 23.66 11.85
C ALA A 258 22.00 23.42 12.40
N GLU A 259 21.21 24.46 12.59
CA GLU A 259 19.83 24.34 13.02
C GLU A 259 18.94 24.08 11.81
N LEU A 260 18.00 23.13 11.95
CA LEU A 260 17.12 22.69 10.89
C LEU A 260 15.66 23.07 11.14
N ALA A 261 15.22 23.01 12.39
CA ALA A 261 13.84 23.31 12.78
C ALA A 261 13.73 23.76 14.24
N GLN A 262 12.68 24.51 14.55
CA GLN A 262 12.29 24.94 15.90
C GLN A 262 10.92 24.39 16.27
N PHE A 263 10.69 24.21 17.56
CA PHE A 263 9.39 23.93 18.16
C PHE A 263 9.30 24.67 19.50
N GLU A 264 8.16 24.62 20.20
CA GLU A 264 7.90 25.48 21.37
C GLU A 264 8.95 25.34 22.48
N GLU A 265 9.45 24.13 22.72
CA GLU A 265 10.36 23.82 23.84
C GLU A 265 11.81 23.52 23.41
N GLY A 266 12.16 23.71 22.14
CA GLY A 266 13.49 23.31 21.66
C GLY A 266 13.75 23.44 20.17
N THR A 267 14.85 22.81 19.73
CA THR A 267 15.35 22.89 18.35
C THR A 267 15.87 21.55 17.83
N ILE A 268 15.89 21.40 16.51
CA ILE A 268 16.52 20.30 15.80
C ILE A 268 17.84 20.79 15.22
N LEU A 269 18.93 20.09 15.53
CA LEU A 269 20.29 20.45 15.17
C LEU A 269 21.00 19.31 14.44
N GLN A 270 21.73 19.66 13.39
CA GLN A 270 22.68 18.79 12.72
C GLN A 270 24.07 18.93 13.35
N LYS A 271 24.67 17.81 13.72
CA LYS A 271 26.05 17.76 14.21
C LYS A 271 26.72 16.44 13.83
N ASP A 272 27.93 16.51 13.28
CA ASP A 272 28.73 15.33 12.91
C ASP A 272 27.94 14.31 12.05
N ASN A 273 27.19 14.82 11.06
CA ASN A 273 26.26 14.11 10.18
C ASN A 273 25.01 13.48 10.82
N ALA A 274 24.86 13.54 12.15
CA ALA A 274 23.69 13.07 12.87
C ALA A 274 22.74 14.24 13.22
N ILE A 275 21.48 13.90 13.47
CA ILE A 275 20.45 14.87 13.87
C ILE A 275 20.10 14.69 15.34
N TYR A 276 20.03 15.81 16.05
CA TYR A 276 19.80 15.89 17.48
C TYR A 276 18.60 16.78 17.77
N LEU A 277 17.77 16.32 18.70
CA LEU A 277 16.74 17.08 19.38
C LEU A 277 17.37 17.76 20.59
N GLN A 278 17.23 19.08 20.70
CA GLN A 278 17.67 19.86 21.85
C GLN A 278 16.46 20.39 22.64
N ILE A 279 16.30 19.94 23.88
CA ILE A 279 15.25 20.41 24.81
C ILE A 279 15.92 20.73 26.14
N ASN A 280 15.68 21.90 26.73
CA ASN A 280 16.24 22.30 28.04
C ASN A 280 17.78 22.10 28.18
N ASN A 281 18.53 22.31 27.10
CA ASN A 281 19.98 22.05 26.95
C ASN A 281 20.42 20.57 26.97
N GLU A 282 19.49 19.63 27.00
CA GLU A 282 19.76 18.21 26.77
C GLU A 282 19.73 17.92 25.26
N LEU A 283 20.72 17.16 24.77
CA LEU A 283 20.84 16.77 23.37
C LEU A 283 20.57 15.27 23.24
N THR A 284 19.50 14.93 22.56
CA THR A 284 19.10 13.56 22.27
C THR A 284 19.28 13.29 20.78
N LYS A 285 20.05 12.27 20.42
CA LYS A 285 20.18 11.88 19.02
C LYS A 285 18.89 11.23 18.53
N ILE A 286 18.31 11.75 17.45
CA ILE A 286 17.05 11.26 16.87
C ILE A 286 17.21 10.64 15.48
N ALA A 287 18.31 10.92 14.77
CA ALA A 287 18.63 10.27 13.51
C ALA A 287 20.15 10.17 13.28
N GLN A 288 20.58 9.14 12.55
CA GLN A 288 21.97 8.93 12.14
C GLN A 288 22.37 9.76 10.93
N SER A 289 21.40 10.20 10.12
CA SER A 289 21.61 10.97 8.89
C SER A 289 20.49 11.99 8.65
N GLU A 290 20.71 12.93 7.72
CA GLU A 290 19.66 13.84 7.24
C GLU A 290 18.49 13.05 6.62
N ILE A 291 18.77 12.03 5.82
CA ILE A 291 17.73 11.22 5.15
C ILE A 291 16.83 10.53 6.18
N GLU A 292 17.41 9.94 7.23
CA GLU A 292 16.65 9.31 8.31
C GLU A 292 15.82 10.33 9.11
N TRP A 293 16.30 11.56 9.26
CA TRP A 293 15.50 12.62 9.87
C TRP A 293 14.37 13.11 8.95
N LEU A 294 14.63 13.25 7.65
CA LEU A 294 13.60 13.65 6.70
C LEU A 294 12.48 12.59 6.58
N SER A 295 12.79 11.31 6.79
CA SER A 295 11.77 10.25 6.92
C SER A 295 10.98 10.27 8.24
N GLN A 296 11.31 11.19 9.15
CA GLN A 296 10.55 11.49 10.36
C GLN A 296 9.71 12.77 10.21
N LEU A 297 9.72 13.44 9.05
CA LEU A 297 8.88 14.60 8.78
C LEU A 297 7.52 14.20 8.20
N PHE A 298 6.49 14.79 8.79
CA PHE A 298 5.10 14.53 8.44
C PHE A 298 4.27 15.82 8.41
N THR A 299 3.09 15.77 7.79
CA THR A 299 2.09 16.83 7.81
C THR A 299 0.70 16.27 8.09
N THR A 300 -0.22 17.11 8.57
CA THR A 300 -1.63 16.73 8.79
C THR A 300 -2.49 16.89 7.52
N THR A 301 -1.92 17.44 6.45
CA THR A 301 -2.65 17.71 5.21
C THR A 301 -2.20 16.76 4.12
N TYR A 302 -3.13 15.98 3.57
CA TYR A 302 -2.85 15.19 2.37
C TYR A 302 -2.66 16.12 1.17
N VAL A 303 -1.53 15.97 0.49
CA VAL A 303 -1.27 16.60 -0.81
C VAL A 303 -1.00 15.46 -1.76
N ASP A 304 -1.83 15.33 -2.79
CA ASP A 304 -1.66 14.30 -3.80
C ASP A 304 -0.36 14.54 -4.58
N PRO A 305 0.66 13.67 -4.45
CA PRO A 305 1.93 13.84 -5.14
C PRO A 305 1.79 13.68 -6.66
N TYR A 306 0.66 13.13 -7.13
CA TYR A 306 0.37 12.93 -8.54
C TYR A 306 -0.56 14.00 -9.14
N ALA A 307 -0.96 15.01 -8.36
CA ALA A 307 -1.89 16.06 -8.81
C ALA A 307 -1.42 16.78 -10.09
N ILE A 308 -0.10 16.96 -10.25
CA ILE A 308 0.49 17.59 -11.43
C ILE A 308 0.13 16.84 -12.73
N PHE A 309 -0.07 15.53 -12.67
CA PHE A 309 -0.42 14.70 -13.83
C PHE A 309 -1.88 14.91 -14.28
N SER A 310 -2.72 15.49 -13.44
CA SER A 310 -4.10 15.87 -13.75
C SER A 310 -4.23 17.33 -14.21
N GLU A 311 -3.16 18.12 -14.18
CA GLU A 311 -3.22 19.50 -14.68
C GLU A 311 -3.25 19.53 -16.22
N PRO A 312 -4.31 20.10 -16.83
CA PRO A 312 -4.49 20.07 -18.27
C PRO A 312 -3.40 20.84 -19.00
N VAL A 313 -2.91 20.28 -20.10
CA VAL A 313 -1.97 20.93 -21.01
C VAL A 313 -2.78 21.80 -21.99
N PRO A 314 -2.39 23.07 -22.22
CA PRO A 314 -3.07 23.92 -23.20
C PRO A 314 -3.11 23.29 -24.60
N ASN A 315 -4.24 23.45 -25.29
CA ASN A 315 -4.50 22.80 -26.58
C ASN A 315 -3.42 23.07 -27.63
N GLU A 316 -2.84 24.28 -27.65
CA GLU A 316 -1.79 24.62 -28.62
C GLU A 316 -0.45 23.91 -28.33
N GLN A 317 -0.28 23.42 -27.10
CA GLN A 317 0.95 22.77 -26.63
C GLN A 317 0.86 21.24 -26.70
N LEU A 318 -0.34 20.67 -26.75
CA LEU A 318 -0.56 19.21 -26.78
C LEU A 318 0.30 18.48 -27.83
N PRO A 319 0.42 18.92 -29.10
CA PRO A 319 1.23 18.21 -30.08
C PRO A 319 2.72 18.14 -29.73
N ALA A 320 3.25 19.20 -29.12
CA ALA A 320 4.65 19.26 -28.70
C ALA A 320 4.86 18.49 -27.39
N ALA A 321 3.91 18.55 -26.46
CA ALA A 321 3.94 17.88 -25.18
C ALA A 321 3.98 16.34 -25.32
N LEU A 322 3.16 15.79 -26.22
CA LEU A 322 3.14 14.34 -26.53
C LEU A 322 4.49 13.82 -27.07
N ARG A 323 5.31 14.70 -27.65
CA ARG A 323 6.61 14.38 -28.26
C ARG A 323 7.78 14.95 -27.45
N SER A 324 7.52 15.34 -26.21
CA SER A 324 8.54 15.87 -25.32
C SER A 324 9.52 14.76 -24.89
N ASN A 325 10.68 15.17 -24.38
CA ASN A 325 11.57 14.27 -23.62
C ASN A 325 11.28 14.31 -22.11
N ASP A 326 10.33 15.16 -21.69
CA ASP A 326 9.86 15.28 -20.32
C ASP A 326 8.67 14.33 -20.12
N LEU A 327 8.89 13.24 -19.39
CA LEU A 327 7.88 12.22 -19.12
C LEU A 327 6.66 12.80 -18.41
N THR A 328 6.85 13.75 -17.50
CA THR A 328 5.74 14.39 -16.78
C THR A 328 4.85 15.17 -17.75
N LEU A 329 5.45 15.88 -18.68
CA LEU A 329 4.71 16.61 -19.72
C LEU A 329 3.98 15.66 -20.69
N ILE A 330 4.59 14.52 -21.04
CA ILE A 330 3.98 13.50 -21.89
C ILE A 330 2.73 12.91 -21.21
N VAL A 331 2.85 12.49 -19.94
CA VAL A 331 1.75 11.90 -19.17
C VAL A 331 0.61 12.90 -19.02
N ARG A 332 0.91 14.17 -18.69
CA ARG A 332 -0.11 15.23 -18.61
C ARG A 332 -0.85 15.44 -19.94
N ALA A 333 -0.13 15.41 -21.06
CA ALA A 333 -0.75 15.57 -22.37
C ALA A 333 -1.71 14.41 -22.67
N TRP A 334 -1.32 13.17 -22.37
CA TRP A 334 -2.19 12.01 -22.52
C TRP A 334 -3.41 12.07 -21.58
N ASN A 335 -3.23 12.47 -20.32
CA ASN A 335 -4.34 12.64 -19.38
C ASN A 335 -5.31 13.76 -19.83
N THR A 336 -4.79 14.85 -20.38
CA THR A 336 -5.62 15.92 -20.97
C THR A 336 -6.50 15.40 -22.10
N LEU A 337 -5.92 14.59 -23.00
CA LEU A 337 -6.64 13.98 -24.12
C LEU A 337 -7.62 12.90 -23.66
N TYR A 338 -7.29 12.16 -22.60
CA TYR A 338 -8.18 11.17 -21.99
C TYR A 338 -9.43 11.83 -21.40
N GLU A 339 -9.27 12.92 -20.65
CA GLU A 339 -10.40 13.63 -20.04
C GLU A 339 -11.23 14.42 -21.06
N ASN A 340 -10.59 15.04 -22.07
CA ASN A 340 -11.24 15.90 -23.05
C ASN A 340 -10.83 15.57 -24.49
N PRO A 341 -11.26 14.41 -25.03
CA PRO A 341 -10.79 13.95 -26.35
C PRO A 341 -11.42 14.66 -27.55
N THR A 342 -12.58 15.29 -27.37
CA THR A 342 -13.35 15.89 -28.47
C THR A 342 -12.58 17.04 -29.12
N GLY A 343 -12.45 17.01 -30.44
CA GLY A 343 -11.69 17.99 -31.22
C GLY A 343 -10.19 17.71 -31.31
N HIS A 344 -9.71 16.61 -30.72
CA HIS A 344 -8.32 16.16 -30.75
C HIS A 344 -8.16 14.79 -31.44
N GLU A 345 -9.19 14.30 -32.14
CA GLU A 345 -9.23 12.94 -32.69
C GLU A 345 -8.05 12.65 -33.63
N MET A 346 -7.71 13.61 -34.49
CA MET A 346 -6.57 13.49 -35.40
C MET A 346 -5.24 13.38 -34.63
N LEU A 347 -5.05 14.24 -33.64
CA LEU A 347 -3.83 14.26 -32.82
C LEU A 347 -3.68 12.96 -32.01
N ILE A 348 -4.76 12.44 -31.44
CA ILE A 348 -4.78 11.17 -30.71
C ILE A 348 -4.33 10.03 -31.63
N ASN A 349 -4.90 9.93 -32.84
CA ASN A 349 -4.56 8.87 -33.78
C ASN A 349 -3.10 8.96 -34.27
N GLU A 350 -2.61 10.17 -34.56
CA GLU A 350 -1.21 10.40 -34.93
C GLU A 350 -0.25 10.01 -33.81
N ALA A 351 -0.52 10.47 -32.58
CA ALA A 351 0.31 10.17 -31.42
C ALA A 351 0.35 8.67 -31.09
N LEU A 352 -0.79 7.96 -31.18
CA LEU A 352 -0.84 6.50 -30.97
C LEU A 352 -0.03 5.73 -32.03
N ILE A 353 -0.07 6.17 -33.30
CA ILE A 353 0.73 5.54 -34.36
C ILE A 353 2.21 5.75 -34.09
N GLU A 354 2.64 6.97 -33.76
CA GLU A 354 4.05 7.28 -33.45
C GLU A 354 4.55 6.51 -32.23
N LEU A 355 3.71 6.38 -31.19
CA LEU A 355 4.04 5.63 -29.99
C LEU A 355 4.19 4.13 -30.30
N ALA A 356 3.34 3.57 -31.17
CA ALA A 356 3.42 2.20 -31.64
C ALA A 356 4.69 1.90 -32.47
N GLU A 357 5.30 2.92 -33.08
CA GLU A 357 6.55 2.76 -33.84
C GLU A 357 7.80 2.66 -32.95
N ASN A 358 7.75 3.16 -31.71
CA ASN A 358 8.90 3.25 -30.80
C ASN A 358 8.58 2.70 -29.40
N VAL A 359 7.98 1.51 -29.32
CA VAL A 359 7.58 0.94 -28.04
C VAL A 359 8.77 0.37 -27.25
N ASN A 360 8.87 0.77 -25.98
CA ASN A 360 9.67 0.09 -24.96
C ASN A 360 8.72 -0.53 -23.91
N ASN A 361 9.25 -1.34 -22.98
CA ASN A 361 8.42 -2.02 -21.97
C ASN A 361 7.59 -1.06 -21.09
N GLU A 362 8.05 0.18 -20.88
CA GLU A 362 7.37 1.19 -20.05
C GLU A 362 6.19 1.86 -20.77
N ASN A 363 6.29 2.07 -22.08
CA ASN A 363 5.21 2.62 -22.90
C ASN A 363 4.06 1.63 -23.17
N ASN A 364 4.29 0.33 -22.97
CA ASN A 364 3.34 -0.75 -23.25
C ASN A 364 2.05 -0.63 -22.41
N VAL A 365 2.19 -0.48 -21.10
CA VAL A 365 1.05 -0.49 -20.17
C VAL A 365 0.18 0.77 -20.34
N MET A 366 0.80 1.92 -20.63
CA MET A 366 0.06 3.15 -20.92
C MET A 366 -0.75 3.03 -22.22
N LEU A 367 -0.18 2.41 -23.25
CA LEU A 367 -0.85 2.19 -24.54
C LEU A 367 -2.18 1.46 -24.37
N ASP A 368 -2.22 0.38 -23.60
CA ASP A 368 -3.43 -0.43 -23.43
C ASP A 368 -4.59 0.35 -22.84
N VAL A 369 -4.32 1.16 -21.80
CA VAL A 369 -5.33 1.96 -21.11
C VAL A 369 -5.91 3.04 -22.03
N TYR A 370 -5.04 3.81 -22.69
CA TYR A 370 -5.49 4.89 -23.58
C TYR A 370 -6.16 4.34 -24.84
N VAL A 371 -5.64 3.26 -25.44
CA VAL A 371 -6.23 2.60 -26.61
C VAL A 371 -7.62 2.07 -26.29
N ALA A 372 -7.79 1.34 -25.18
CA ALA A 372 -9.09 0.82 -24.79
C ALA A 372 -10.13 1.94 -24.58
N HIS A 373 -9.72 3.03 -23.94
CA HIS A 373 -10.58 4.18 -23.71
C HIS A 373 -10.99 4.88 -25.01
N PHE A 374 -10.03 5.22 -25.89
CA PHE A 374 -10.33 5.92 -27.14
C PHE A 374 -11.08 5.03 -28.16
N ASP A 375 -10.87 3.71 -28.14
CA ASP A 375 -11.65 2.78 -28.97
C ASP A 375 -13.11 2.72 -28.50
N ALA A 376 -13.34 2.69 -27.18
CA ALA A 376 -14.69 2.74 -26.61
C ALA A 376 -15.44 4.03 -26.97
N LEU A 377 -14.71 5.15 -27.14
CA LEU A 377 -15.26 6.41 -27.61
C LEU A 377 -15.39 6.51 -29.14
N GLY A 378 -14.95 5.49 -29.90
CA GLY A 378 -15.01 5.46 -31.35
C GLY A 378 -14.04 6.41 -32.05
N ILE A 379 -12.98 6.84 -31.37
CA ILE A 379 -11.99 7.80 -31.86
C ILE A 379 -10.91 7.12 -32.72
N ILE A 380 -10.59 5.85 -32.42
CA ILE A 380 -9.51 5.13 -33.09
C ILE A 380 -9.89 4.74 -34.52
N THR A 381 -9.08 5.17 -35.47
CA THR A 381 -9.21 4.88 -36.91
C THR A 381 -8.67 3.49 -37.27
N ASN A 382 -9.06 2.98 -38.43
CA ASN A 382 -8.54 1.71 -38.95
C ASN A 382 -7.01 1.72 -39.14
N ASP A 383 -6.45 2.85 -39.56
CA ASP A 383 -5.00 2.99 -39.77
C ASP A 383 -4.25 2.87 -38.44
N THR A 384 -4.77 3.50 -37.38
CA THR A 384 -4.22 3.36 -36.02
C THR A 384 -4.37 1.93 -35.49
N LYS A 385 -5.52 1.27 -35.71
CA LYS A 385 -5.69 -0.17 -35.37
C LYS A 385 -4.67 -1.05 -36.08
N MET A 386 -4.38 -0.78 -37.36
CA MET A 386 -3.38 -1.53 -38.12
C MET A 386 -1.95 -1.28 -37.62
N ALA A 387 -1.64 -0.06 -37.16
CA ALA A 387 -0.35 0.24 -36.54
C ALA A 387 -0.19 -0.51 -35.20
N LEU A 388 -1.22 -0.48 -34.35
CA LEU A 388 -1.26 -1.16 -33.05
C LEU A 388 -1.28 -2.70 -33.18
N ALA A 389 -1.86 -3.26 -34.23
CA ALA A 389 -1.89 -4.71 -34.47
C ALA A 389 -0.51 -5.32 -34.80
N LYS A 390 0.53 -4.50 -35.02
CA LYS A 390 1.91 -4.98 -35.11
C LYS A 390 2.53 -5.21 -33.72
N TYR A 391 1.82 -4.81 -32.67
CA TYR A 391 2.30 -4.72 -31.31
C TYR A 391 1.62 -5.72 -30.37
N PHE A 392 0.30 -5.90 -30.51
CA PHE A 392 -0.48 -6.99 -29.91
C PHE A 392 -0.41 -8.25 -30.78
#